data_AF-A0AAW2YL69-F1
#
_entry.id   AF-A0AAW2YL69-F1
#
_cell.length_a   1.000
_cell.length_b   1.000
_cell.length_c   1.000
_cell.angle_alpha   90.00
_cell.angle_beta   90.00
_cell.angle_gamma   90.00
#
_symmetry.space_group_name_H-M   'P 1'
#
loop_
_entity.id
_entity.type
_entity.pdbx_description
1 polymer ?
#
loop_
_entity_poly.entity_id
_entity_poly.type
_entity_poly.pdbx_seq_one_letter_code
_entity_poly.pdbx_strand_id
1 'polypeptide(L)'
;MVSILASTTILLIIIRVFVAIVIEPAFIFGWPLLLSECPQQCVGKQYPDLCVSNCNLRTKIGLDMKEYFEIDPVTARLDLPVQIAGFELLFITSPLMVITAIGLLAGASWAKKLGLVVSGSFIQLMAPAVYTWWHMSPNPAKVYLFNSADLALAVLLLIWSWTAKTTTTATVTTKATKVKK
;
A
#
# COMPACT_ATOMS: atom_id res chain seq x y z
N MET A 1 -0.30 6.28 25.33
CA MET A 1 0.62 6.95 24.37
C MET A 1 0.80 6.02 23.18
N VAL A 2 0.33 6.41 21.98
CA VAL A 2 0.62 5.68 20.74
C VAL A 2 2.10 5.90 20.43
N SER A 3 2.87 4.84 20.19
CA SER A 3 4.31 5.00 19.92
C SER A 3 4.54 5.76 18.60
N ILE A 4 5.69 6.40 18.46
CA ILE A 4 6.11 7.05 17.20
C ILE A 4 5.98 6.07 16.04
N LEU A 5 6.38 4.81 16.25
CA LEU A 5 6.26 3.74 15.29
C LEU A 5 4.80 3.54 14.82
N ALA A 6 3.86 3.41 15.74
CA ALA A 6 2.45 3.22 15.40
C ALA A 6 1.86 4.45 14.68
N SER A 7 2.25 5.66 15.08
CA SER A 7 1.79 6.89 14.44
C SER A 7 2.30 7.02 13.00
N THR A 8 3.59 6.73 12.76
CA THR A 8 4.18 6.70 11.43
C THR A 8 3.54 5.62 10.55
N THR A 9 3.32 4.42 11.08
CA THR A 9 2.64 3.34 10.35
C THR A 9 1.22 3.74 9.94
N ILE A 10 0.45 4.34 10.84
CA ILE A 10 -0.92 4.79 10.54
C ILE A 10 -0.90 5.88 9.46
N LEU A 11 0.02 6.84 9.54
CA LEU A 11 0.17 7.88 8.53
C LEU A 11 0.46 7.29 7.14
N LEU A 12 1.40 6.35 7.06
CA LEU A 12 1.74 5.67 5.80
C LEU A 12 0.55 4.85 5.25
N ILE A 13 -0.22 4.18 6.11
CA ILE A 13 -1.46 3.50 5.72
C ILE A 13 -2.44 4.49 5.09
N ILE A 14 -2.68 5.65 5.72
CA ILE A 14 -3.62 6.65 5.20
C ILE A 14 -3.18 7.15 3.83
N ILE A 15 -1.91 7.52 3.70
CA ILE A 15 -1.34 7.98 2.43
C ILE A 15 -1.52 6.90 1.35
N ARG A 16 -1.23 5.63 1.67
CA ARG A 16 -1.30 4.57 0.67
C ARG A 16 -2.72 4.20 0.27
N VAL A 17 -3.66 4.18 1.21
CA VAL A 17 -5.09 3.99 0.93
C VAL A 17 -5.61 5.13 0.04
N PHE A 18 -5.20 6.37 0.34
CA PHE A 18 -5.56 7.51 -0.50
C PHE A 18 -5.02 7.36 -1.93
N VAL A 19 -3.73 7.05 -2.08
CA VAL A 19 -3.12 6.77 -3.39
C VAL A 19 -3.85 5.63 -4.09
N ALA A 20 -4.22 4.57 -3.36
CA ALA A 20 -4.92 3.42 -3.93
C ALA A 20 -6.26 3.84 -4.54
N ILE A 21 -7.08 4.61 -3.81
CA ILE A 21 -8.39 5.09 -4.28
C ILE A 21 -8.26 6.06 -5.47
N VAL A 22 -7.17 6.82 -5.51
CA VAL A 22 -6.96 7.84 -6.53
C VAL A 22 -6.42 7.24 -7.82
N ILE A 23 -5.43 6.34 -7.75
CA ILE A 23 -4.67 5.87 -8.92
C ILE A 23 -5.19 4.51 -9.42
N GLU A 24 -5.42 3.56 -8.51
CA GLU A 24 -5.67 2.16 -8.88
C GLU A 24 -6.95 1.95 -9.71
N PRO A 25 -8.07 2.69 -9.51
CA PRO A 25 -9.20 2.61 -10.42
C PRO A 25 -8.82 2.91 -11.87
N ALA A 26 -7.92 3.88 -12.09
CA ALA A 26 -7.50 4.20 -13.43
C ALA A 26 -6.68 3.07 -14.09
N PHE A 27 -5.87 2.36 -13.30
CA PHE A 27 -5.19 1.14 -13.77
C PHE A 27 -6.15 -0.01 -14.05
N ILE A 28 -7.05 -0.32 -13.10
CA ILE A 28 -7.98 -1.47 -13.17
C ILE A 28 -8.95 -1.33 -14.34
N PHE A 29 -9.49 -0.13 -14.57
CA PHE A 29 -10.50 0.10 -15.57
C PHE A 29 -9.95 0.68 -16.89
N GLY A 30 -8.62 0.82 -17.01
CA GLY A 30 -7.98 1.40 -18.18
C GLY A 30 -8.45 2.83 -18.48
N TRP A 31 -8.69 3.61 -17.43
CA TRP A 31 -9.08 5.02 -17.54
C TRP A 31 -7.87 5.91 -17.79
N PRO A 32 -8.08 7.17 -18.24
CA PRO A 32 -6.99 8.08 -18.56
C PRO A 32 -6.10 8.36 -17.36
N LEU A 33 -4.79 8.18 -17.55
CA LEU A 33 -3.78 8.42 -16.51
C LEU A 33 -3.06 9.76 -16.69
N LEU A 34 -3.32 10.51 -17.76
CA LEU A 34 -2.83 11.86 -17.98
C LEU A 34 -3.90 12.91 -17.65
N LEU A 35 -3.55 13.95 -16.89
CA LEU A 35 -4.50 14.99 -16.49
C LEU A 35 -4.99 15.84 -17.67
N SER A 36 -4.12 16.10 -18.65
CA SER A 36 -4.41 16.93 -19.82
C SER A 36 -5.50 16.36 -20.74
N GLU A 37 -5.81 15.08 -20.61
CA GLU A 37 -6.70 14.35 -21.53
C GLU A 37 -7.95 13.78 -20.81
N CYS A 38 -8.05 14.01 -19.50
CA CYS A 38 -8.81 13.14 -18.61
C CYS A 38 -10.34 13.19 -18.81
N PRO A 39 -11.02 14.35 -18.87
CA PRO A 39 -12.48 14.35 -18.99
C PRO A 39 -12.97 13.88 -20.37
N GLN A 40 -12.23 14.22 -21.43
CA GLN A 40 -12.60 13.93 -22.82
C GLN A 40 -12.40 12.45 -23.16
N GLN A 41 -11.38 11.81 -22.60
CA GLN A 41 -11.09 10.39 -22.81
C GLN A 41 -11.92 9.43 -21.94
N CYS A 42 -12.76 9.96 -21.05
CA CYS A 42 -13.74 9.15 -20.32
C CYS A 42 -14.98 8.79 -21.17
N VAL A 43 -15.17 9.45 -22.33
CA VAL A 43 -16.27 9.14 -23.25
C VAL A 43 -16.07 7.74 -23.84
N GLY A 44 -17.06 6.87 -23.68
CA GLY A 44 -17.00 5.48 -24.16
C GLY A 44 -16.24 4.52 -23.25
N LYS A 45 -15.76 4.96 -22.08
CA LYS A 45 -15.18 4.07 -21.06
C LYS A 45 -16.26 3.35 -20.26
N GLN A 46 -15.88 2.22 -19.68
CA GLN A 46 -16.72 1.53 -18.70
C GLN A 46 -16.85 2.42 -17.45
N TYR A 47 -18.08 2.80 -17.10
CA TYR A 47 -18.43 3.74 -16.03
C TYR A 47 -17.92 5.18 -16.25
N PRO A 48 -18.47 5.90 -17.25
CA PRO A 48 -17.98 7.23 -17.62
C PRO A 48 -18.06 8.26 -16.46
N ASP A 49 -19.11 8.21 -15.64
CA ASP A 49 -19.27 9.13 -14.51
C ASP A 49 -18.21 8.92 -13.41
N LEU A 50 -17.85 7.66 -13.15
CA LEU A 50 -16.79 7.32 -12.19
C LEU A 50 -15.41 7.70 -12.73
N CYS A 51 -15.18 7.51 -14.03
CA CYS A 51 -13.97 7.96 -14.71
C CYS A 51 -13.81 9.48 -14.58
N VAL A 52 -14.85 10.27 -14.89
CA VAL A 52 -14.82 11.74 -14.76
C VAL A 52 -14.59 12.16 -13.30
N SER A 53 -15.24 11.48 -12.34
CA SER A 53 -15.04 11.75 -10.91
C SER A 53 -13.59 11.50 -10.47
N ASN A 54 -13.00 10.36 -10.87
CA ASN A 54 -11.61 10.03 -10.58
C ASN A 54 -10.64 11.03 -11.24
N CYS A 55 -10.88 11.40 -12.50
CA CYS A 55 -10.14 12.45 -13.21
C CYS A 55 -10.19 13.80 -12.49
N ASN A 56 -11.37 14.23 -12.03
CA ASN A 56 -11.53 15.47 -11.28
C ASN A 56 -10.77 15.43 -9.94
N LEU A 57 -10.82 14.30 -9.24
CA LEU A 57 -10.08 14.10 -7.98
C LEU A 57 -8.58 14.23 -8.23
N ARG A 58 -8.05 13.53 -9.24
CA ARG A 58 -6.62 13.57 -9.61
C ARG A 58 -6.17 14.96 -10.07
N THR A 59 -7.01 15.67 -10.80
CA THR A 59 -6.75 17.06 -11.22
C THR A 59 -6.65 17.99 -10.02
N LYS A 60 -7.58 17.88 -9.06
CA LYS A 60 -7.59 18.71 -7.83
C LYS A 60 -6.35 18.56 -6.98
N ILE A 61 -5.75 17.38 -6.97
CA ILE A 61 -4.53 17.11 -6.20
C ILE A 61 -3.25 17.20 -7.03
N GLY A 62 -3.34 17.60 -8.31
CA GLY A 62 -2.20 17.78 -9.21
C GLY A 62 -1.45 16.48 -9.52
N LEU A 63 -2.13 15.33 -9.50
CA LEU A 63 -1.50 14.02 -9.68
C LEU A 63 -1.48 13.59 -11.15
N ASP A 64 -0.49 14.10 -11.89
CA ASP A 64 -0.18 13.67 -13.25
C ASP A 64 0.79 12.47 -13.24
N MET A 65 0.37 11.36 -13.86
CA MET A 65 1.18 10.14 -13.92
C MET A 65 2.14 10.13 -15.12
N LYS A 66 2.21 11.23 -15.89
CA LYS A 66 3.11 11.34 -17.04
C LYS A 66 4.56 10.99 -16.70
N GLU A 67 5.14 11.63 -15.69
CA GLU A 67 6.53 11.37 -15.29
C GLU A 67 6.70 9.93 -14.80
N TYR A 68 5.68 9.37 -14.13
CA TYR A 68 5.71 7.99 -13.64
C TYR A 68 5.76 6.96 -14.77
N PHE A 69 5.07 7.18 -15.89
CA PHE A 69 5.16 6.28 -17.05
C PHE A 69 6.45 6.38 -17.83
N GLU A 70 7.05 7.58 -17.88
CA GLU A 70 8.34 7.77 -18.54
C GLU A 70 9.46 6.99 -17.84
N ILE A 71 9.29 6.68 -16.54
CA ILE A 71 10.28 5.96 -15.72
C ILE A 71 9.89 4.50 -15.41
N ASP A 72 8.60 4.15 -15.43
CA ASP A 72 8.11 2.79 -15.16
C ASP A 72 7.48 2.18 -16.44
N PRO A 73 8.30 1.47 -17.25
CA PRO A 73 7.82 0.85 -18.48
C PRO A 73 6.88 -0.33 -18.25
N VAL A 74 6.74 -0.81 -17.00
CA VAL A 74 5.90 -1.97 -16.64
C VAL A 74 4.46 -1.53 -16.44
N THR A 75 4.23 -0.48 -15.66
CA THR A 75 2.89 0.11 -15.48
C THR A 75 2.40 0.85 -16.72
N ALA A 76 3.31 1.37 -17.57
CA ALA A 76 2.96 2.00 -18.85
C ALA A 76 2.24 1.06 -19.83
N ARG A 77 2.45 -0.26 -19.71
CA ARG A 77 1.82 -1.24 -20.61
C ARG A 77 0.41 -1.64 -20.19
N LEU A 78 -0.01 -1.31 -18.96
CA LEU A 78 -1.33 -1.68 -18.41
C LEU A 78 -1.67 -3.18 -18.60
N ASP A 79 -0.64 -4.03 -18.58
CA ASP A 79 -0.80 -5.47 -18.82
C ASP A 79 -1.68 -6.12 -17.74
N LEU A 80 -2.32 -7.25 -18.08
CA LEU A 80 -3.21 -8.00 -17.18
C LEU A 80 -2.63 -8.22 -15.76
N PRO A 81 -1.32 -8.53 -15.57
CA PRO A 81 -0.75 -8.67 -14.23
C PRO A 81 -0.77 -7.37 -13.40
N VAL A 82 -0.60 -6.21 -14.05
CA VAL A 82 -0.66 -4.89 -13.38
C VAL A 82 -2.09 -4.59 -12.93
N GLN A 83 -3.09 -4.93 -13.76
CA GLN A 83 -4.50 -4.75 -13.40
C GLN A 83 -4.90 -5.67 -12.24
N ILE A 84 -4.42 -6.92 -12.23
CA ILE A 84 -4.66 -7.87 -11.12
C ILE A 84 -4.01 -7.35 -9.83
N ALA A 85 -2.77 -6.85 -9.89
CA ALA A 85 -2.09 -6.27 -8.74
C ALA A 85 -2.83 -5.03 -8.21
N GLY A 86 -3.29 -4.13 -9.09
CA GLY A 86 -4.10 -2.98 -8.73
C GLY A 86 -5.44 -3.39 -8.11
N PHE A 87 -6.09 -4.44 -8.63
CA PHE A 87 -7.33 -4.98 -8.08
C PHE A 87 -7.13 -5.55 -6.67
N GLU A 88 -6.11 -6.39 -6.46
CA GLU A 88 -5.76 -6.93 -5.16
C GLU A 88 -5.49 -5.79 -4.17
N LEU A 89 -4.72 -4.80 -4.58
CA LEU A 89 -4.37 -3.68 -3.72
C LEU A 89 -5.58 -2.82 -3.36
N LEU A 90 -6.46 -2.51 -4.31
CA LEU A 90 -7.63 -1.66 -4.08
C LEU A 90 -8.70 -2.37 -3.24
N PHE A 91 -9.02 -3.62 -3.56
CA PHE A 91 -10.18 -4.32 -2.99
C PHE A 91 -9.83 -5.26 -1.82
N ILE A 92 -8.58 -5.67 -1.67
CA ILE A 92 -8.16 -6.60 -0.62
C ILE A 92 -7.21 -5.89 0.34
N THR A 93 -6.04 -5.47 -0.14
CA THR A 93 -5.00 -4.93 0.74
C THR A 93 -5.39 -3.61 1.39
N SER A 94 -6.02 -2.68 0.65
CA SER A 94 -6.42 -1.38 1.18
C SER A 94 -7.46 -1.46 2.31
N PRO A 95 -8.56 -2.24 2.18
CA PRO A 95 -9.44 -2.51 3.30
C PRO A 95 -8.73 -3.14 4.50
N LEU A 96 -7.84 -4.11 4.27
CA LEU A 96 -7.07 -4.73 5.36
C LEU A 96 -6.14 -3.73 6.05
N MET A 97 -5.55 -2.78 5.32
CA MET A 97 -4.76 -1.69 5.88
C MET A 97 -5.61 -0.79 6.78
N VAL A 98 -6.80 -0.38 6.34
CA VAL A 98 -7.72 0.42 7.16
C VAL A 98 -8.10 -0.31 8.44
N ILE A 99 -8.48 -1.59 8.33
CA ILE A 99 -8.81 -2.42 9.49
C ILE A 99 -7.59 -2.54 10.42
N THR A 100 -6.39 -2.73 9.88
CA THR A 100 -5.14 -2.77 10.66
C THR A 100 -4.90 -1.45 11.40
N ALA A 101 -5.10 -0.30 10.75
CA ALA A 101 -4.96 1.02 11.37
C ALA A 101 -5.96 1.25 12.51
N ILE A 102 -7.23 0.85 12.32
CA ILE A 102 -8.24 0.91 13.39
C ILE A 102 -7.81 0.04 14.58
N GLY A 103 -7.36 -1.18 14.32
CA GLY A 103 -6.88 -2.08 15.36
C GLY A 103 -5.61 -1.58 16.06
N LEU A 104 -4.71 -0.91 15.33
CA LEU A 104 -3.53 -0.22 15.89
C LEU A 104 -3.94 0.87 16.87
N LEU A 105 -4.89 1.72 16.48
CA LEU A 105 -5.43 2.79 17.31
C LEU A 105 -6.13 2.25 18.57
N ALA A 106 -6.85 1.13 18.43
CA ALA A 106 -7.52 0.47 19.54
C ALA A 106 -6.57 -0.35 20.45
N GLY A 107 -5.28 -0.44 20.11
CA GLY A 107 -4.32 -1.27 20.84
C GLY A 107 -4.64 -2.78 20.77
N ALA A 108 -5.40 -3.21 19.75
CA ALA A 108 -5.92 -4.55 19.66
C ALA A 108 -4.85 -5.57 19.24
N SER A 109 -4.82 -6.73 19.90
CA SER A 109 -3.82 -7.76 19.64
C SER A 109 -3.97 -8.43 18.27
N TRP A 110 -5.19 -8.49 17.73
CA TRP A 110 -5.46 -9.06 16.40
C TRP A 110 -4.86 -8.23 15.27
N ALA A 111 -4.71 -6.91 15.46
CA ALA A 111 -4.14 -6.02 14.46
C ALA A 111 -2.70 -6.40 14.11
N LYS A 112 -1.99 -7.01 15.07
CA LYS A 112 -0.61 -7.54 14.90
C LYS A 112 -0.56 -8.70 13.93
N LYS A 113 -1.57 -9.57 13.96
CA LYS A 113 -1.68 -10.67 12.98
C LYS A 113 -2.02 -10.12 11.60
N LEU A 114 -2.92 -9.13 11.55
CA LEU A 114 -3.33 -8.51 10.30
C LEU A 114 -2.19 -7.72 9.64
N GLY A 115 -1.36 -7.04 10.43
CA GLY A 115 -0.16 -6.35 9.94
C GLY A 115 0.83 -7.28 9.23
N LEU A 116 0.98 -8.54 9.69
CA LEU A 116 1.77 -9.55 8.97
C LEU A 116 1.18 -9.90 7.61
N VAL A 117 -0.15 -10.07 7.54
CA VAL A 117 -0.84 -10.37 6.28
C VAL A 117 -0.66 -9.21 5.30
N VAL A 118 -0.91 -7.99 5.75
CA VAL A 118 -0.72 -6.77 4.94
C VAL A 118 0.72 -6.66 4.45
N SER A 119 1.71 -6.83 5.33
CA SER A 119 3.10 -6.79 4.92
C SER A 119 3.47 -7.89 3.92
N GLY A 120 2.94 -9.11 4.10
CA GLY A 120 3.15 -10.22 3.18
C GLY A 120 2.63 -9.88 1.78
N SER A 121 1.42 -9.33 1.69
CA SER A 121 0.83 -8.85 0.43
C SER A 121 1.70 -7.76 -0.22
N PHE A 122 2.18 -6.77 0.53
CA PHE A 122 3.07 -5.74 -0.04
C PHE A 122 4.37 -6.33 -0.62
N ILE A 123 5.01 -7.25 0.10
CA ILE A 123 6.23 -7.90 -0.39
C ILE A 123 5.93 -8.71 -1.66
N GLN A 124 4.81 -9.44 -1.69
CA GLN A 124 4.39 -10.21 -2.86
C GLN A 124 4.09 -9.31 -4.06
N LEU A 125 3.38 -8.19 -3.87
CA LEU A 125 3.06 -7.24 -4.92
C LEU A 125 4.30 -6.50 -5.43
N MET A 126 5.26 -6.22 -4.54
CA MET A 126 6.50 -5.56 -4.90
C MET A 126 7.55 -6.48 -5.52
N ALA A 127 7.57 -7.79 -5.24
CA ALA A 127 8.63 -8.68 -5.72
C ALA A 127 8.73 -8.78 -7.26
N PRO A 128 7.62 -8.96 -8.02
CA PRO A 128 7.65 -8.92 -9.48
C PRO A 128 8.05 -7.54 -10.00
N ALA A 129 7.58 -6.50 -9.32
CA ALA A 129 7.84 -5.12 -9.68
C ALA A 129 9.33 -4.78 -9.52
N VAL A 130 9.94 -5.09 -8.37
CA VAL A 130 11.38 -4.97 -8.11
C VAL A 130 12.21 -5.76 -9.12
N TYR A 131 11.83 -7.01 -9.41
CA TYR A 131 12.54 -7.81 -10.41
C TYR A 131 12.50 -7.15 -11.78
N THR A 132 11.33 -6.67 -12.21
CA THR A 132 11.15 -6.11 -13.55
C THR A 132 11.78 -4.72 -13.65
N TRP A 133 11.67 -3.88 -12.61
CA TRP A 133 12.28 -2.56 -12.54
C TRP A 133 13.80 -2.61 -12.53
N TRP A 134 14.40 -3.56 -11.80
CA TRP A 134 15.85 -3.73 -11.76
C TRP A 134 16.43 -4.06 -13.14
N HIS A 135 15.69 -4.78 -13.98
CA HIS A 135 16.18 -5.24 -15.28
C HIS A 135 15.67 -4.42 -16.48
N MET A 136 14.58 -3.68 -16.34
CA MET A 136 13.91 -3.00 -17.47
C MET A 136 13.76 -1.49 -17.33
N SER A 137 13.91 -0.89 -16.15
CA SER A 137 13.73 0.56 -16.01
C SER A 137 14.97 1.32 -16.50
N PRO A 138 14.82 2.38 -17.31
CA PRO A 138 15.93 3.27 -17.68
C PRO A 138 16.44 4.10 -16.49
N ASN A 139 15.68 4.18 -15.39
CA ASN A 139 16.07 4.88 -14.16
C ASN A 139 15.59 4.13 -12.91
N PRO A 140 16.27 3.03 -12.53
CA PRO A 140 15.84 2.18 -11.42
C PRO A 140 15.78 2.97 -10.10
N ALA A 141 16.67 3.95 -9.89
CA ALA A 141 16.70 4.76 -8.67
C ALA A 141 15.41 5.56 -8.44
N LYS A 142 14.83 6.18 -9.48
CA LYS A 142 13.55 6.88 -9.37
C LYS A 142 12.42 5.91 -9.04
N VAL A 143 12.36 4.76 -9.70
CA VAL A 143 11.31 3.75 -9.45
C VAL A 143 11.41 3.18 -8.02
N TYR A 144 12.63 2.95 -7.52
CA TYR A 144 12.84 2.60 -6.12
C TYR A 144 12.34 3.67 -5.17
N LEU A 145 12.56 4.96 -5.48
CA LEU A 145 12.08 6.06 -4.65
C LEU A 145 10.54 6.04 -4.55
N PHE A 146 9.84 5.87 -5.67
CA PHE A 146 8.37 5.81 -5.70
C PHE A 146 7.80 4.64 -4.88
N ASN A 147 8.51 3.51 -4.84
CA ASN A 147 8.06 2.32 -4.15
C ASN A 147 8.67 2.14 -2.75
N SER A 148 9.57 3.04 -2.34
CA SER A 148 10.24 2.99 -1.03
C SER A 148 9.27 3.18 0.13
N ALA A 149 8.19 3.94 -0.06
CA ALA A 149 7.15 4.14 0.94
C ALA A 149 6.36 2.84 1.23
N ASP A 150 6.05 2.08 0.19
CA ASP A 150 5.36 0.79 0.28
C ASP A 150 6.25 -0.26 0.97
N LEU A 151 7.54 -0.30 0.62
CA LEU A 151 8.52 -1.16 1.29
C LEU A 151 8.71 -0.75 2.76
N ALA A 152 8.82 0.55 3.04
CA ALA A 152 8.93 1.06 4.41
C ALA A 152 7.70 0.69 5.23
N LEU A 153 6.50 0.84 4.68
CA LEU A 153 5.26 0.44 5.35
C LEU A 153 5.24 -1.06 5.68
N ALA A 154 5.62 -1.92 4.73
CA ALA A 154 5.74 -3.36 4.96
C ALA A 154 6.71 -3.66 6.13
N VAL A 155 7.91 -3.08 6.10
CA VAL A 155 8.93 -3.28 7.14
C VAL A 155 8.43 -2.80 8.51
N LEU A 156 7.80 -1.63 8.60
CA LEU A 156 7.28 -1.10 9.86
C LEU A 156 6.16 -2.00 10.42
N LEU A 157 5.30 -2.54 9.56
CA LEU A 157 4.28 -3.52 9.95
C LEU A 157 4.90 -4.83 10.44
N LEU A 158 5.97 -5.32 9.82
CA LEU A 158 6.71 -6.50 10.31
C LEU A 158 7.31 -6.27 11.69
N ILE A 159 8.02 -5.16 11.89
CA ILE A 159 8.64 -4.80 13.17
C ILE A 159 7.57 -4.70 14.25
N TRP A 160 6.46 -4.03 13.96
CA TRP A 160 5.37 -3.88 14.92
C TRP A 160 4.70 -5.22 15.25
N SER A 161 4.53 -6.09 14.26
CA SER A 161 3.95 -7.42 14.46
C SER A 161 4.87 -8.36 15.23
N TRP A 162 6.20 -8.21 15.07
CA TRP A 162 7.21 -9.05 15.72
C TRP A 162 7.47 -8.67 17.18
N THR A 163 7.54 -7.37 17.49
CA THR A 163 7.74 -6.86 18.87
C THR A 163 6.65 -7.31 19.86
N ALA A 164 5.50 -7.77 19.35
CA ALA A 164 4.46 -8.36 20.17
C ALA A 164 4.78 -9.75 20.73
N LYS A 165 5.56 -10.57 20.01
CA LYS A 165 5.86 -11.95 20.42
C LYS A 165 6.85 -12.01 21.59
N THR A 166 7.72 -11.01 21.73
CA THR A 166 8.79 -11.00 22.74
C THR A 166 8.34 -10.54 24.13
N THR A 167 7.20 -9.84 24.24
CA THR A 167 6.72 -9.32 25.54
C THR A 167 6.07 -10.42 26.39
N THR A 168 5.53 -11.48 25.79
CA THR A 168 4.81 -12.53 26.52
C THR A 168 5.72 -13.52 27.25
N THR A 169 6.98 -13.63 26.84
CA THR A 169 7.91 -14.65 27.37
C THR A 169 8.56 -14.26 28.70
N ALA A 170 8.62 -12.95 29.02
CA ALA A 170 9.29 -12.48 30.23
C ALA A 170 8.46 -12.60 31.53
N THR A 171 7.14 -12.82 31.43
CA THR A 171 6.24 -12.80 32.61
C THR A 171 5.99 -14.19 33.21
N VAL A 172 6.38 -15.27 32.53
CA VAL A 172 6.09 -16.65 33.01
C VAL A 172 7.15 -17.17 33.98
N THR A 173 8.37 -16.63 33.96
CA THR A 173 9.48 -17.14 34.78
C THR A 173 9.52 -16.60 36.21
N THR A 174 8.74 -15.58 36.57
CA THR A 174 8.76 -15.01 37.93
C THR A 174 7.73 -15.60 38.90
N LYS A 175 6.75 -16.40 38.42
CA LYS A 175 5.78 -17.07 39.29
C LYS A 175 6.18 -18.47 39.76
N ALA A 176 7.25 -19.07 39.22
CA ALA A 176 7.68 -20.41 39.59
C ALA A 176 8.58 -20.47 40.85
N THR A 177 9.02 -19.33 41.41
CA THR A 177 10.01 -19.30 42.51
C THR A 177 9.42 -18.91 43.87
N LYS A 178 8.10 -19.04 44.08
CA LYS A 178 7.46 -18.84 45.40
C LYS A 178 6.55 -19.99 45.80
N VAL A 179 7.06 -21.22 45.78
CA VAL A 179 6.54 -22.31 46.63
C VAL A 179 7.72 -23.16 47.09
N LYS A 180 8.44 -22.68 48.10
CA LYS A 180 9.22 -23.50 49.04
C LYS A 180 9.54 -22.62 50.25
N LYS A 181 8.68 -22.68 51.25
CA LYS A 181 9.00 -22.63 52.68
C LYS A 181 7.77 -23.05 53.45
#